data_AF-A0A7S2U6G6-F1
#
_entry.id   AF-A0A7S2U6G6-F1
#
_cell.length_a   1.000
_cell.length_b   1.000
_cell.length_c   1.000
_cell.angle_alpha   90.00
_cell.angle_beta   90.00
_cell.angle_gamma   90.00
#
_symmetry.space_group_name_H-M   'P 1'
#
loop_
_entity.id
_entity.type
_entity.pdbx_description
1 polymer ?
#
loop_
_entity_poly.entity_id
_entity_poly.type
_entity_poly.pdbx_seq_one_letter_code
_entity_poly.pdbx_strand_id
1 'polypeptide(L)'
;VLVFLPSYSLLRKCQKAWNPDGMDEFSRGGFSRSHRDNSQNSIWQRLVKSKRHVIVEPSGNAVKFEEAKAEYMESVRINGGCVLLAVFRGKMSEGISFNDNNARGVICVGIPFPGAKDRAITAHHCT
;
A
#
# COMPACT_ATOMS: atom_id res chain seq x y z
N VAL A 1 -3.98 -8.78 4.77
CA VAL A 1 -3.31 -9.02 3.47
C VAL A 1 -2.37 -7.86 3.26
N LEU A 2 -1.11 -8.15 2.97
CA LEU A 2 -0.10 -7.11 2.74
C LEU A 2 0.11 -6.96 1.24
N VAL A 3 0.18 -5.72 0.75
CA VAL A 3 0.49 -5.42 -0.64
C VAL A 3 1.74 -4.54 -0.64
N PHE A 4 2.85 -5.09 -1.11
CA PHE A 4 4.10 -4.34 -1.23
C PHE A 4 4.27 -3.77 -2.64
N LEU A 5 4.52 -2.47 -2.70
CA LEU A 5 4.81 -1.72 -3.92
C LEU A 5 6.30 -1.31 -3.96
N PRO A 6 6.90 -1.11 -5.15
CA PRO A 6 8.33 -0.81 -5.31
C PRO A 6 8.74 0.60 -4.84
N SER A 7 7.80 1.53 -4.72
CA SER A 7 8.09 2.90 -4.27
C SER A 7 6.86 3.60 -3.71
N TYR A 8 7.09 4.61 -2.86
CA TYR A 8 6.03 5.51 -2.39
C TYR A 8 5.34 6.26 -3.53
N SER A 9 6.08 6.58 -4.61
CA SER A 9 5.50 7.20 -5.79
C SER A 9 4.47 6.30 -6.47
N LEU A 10 4.74 5.00 -6.59
CA LEU A 10 3.77 4.06 -7.13
C LEU A 10 2.59 3.87 -6.17
N LEU A 11 2.86 3.72 -4.87
CA LEU A 11 1.82 3.62 -3.84
C LEU A 11 0.85 4.81 -3.89
N ARG A 12 1.36 6.04 -3.99
CA ARG A 12 0.54 7.26 -4.12
C ARG A 12 -0.26 7.29 -5.42
N LYS A 13 0.35 6.87 -6.54
CA LYS A 13 -0.35 6.77 -7.84
C LYS A 13 -1.47 5.74 -7.78
N CYS A 14 -1.22 4.56 -7.21
CA CYS A 14 -2.22 3.51 -7.01
C CYS A 14 -3.33 4.00 -6.08
N GLN A 15 -2.99 4.62 -4.94
CA GLN A 15 -3.97 5.19 -4.01
C GLN A 15 -4.89 6.19 -4.71
N LYS A 16 -4.33 7.16 -5.44
CA LYS A 16 -5.11 8.17 -6.18
C LYS A 16 -5.95 7.56 -7.30
N ALA A 17 -5.41 6.59 -8.04
CA ALA A 17 -6.12 5.96 -9.14
C ALA A 17 -7.23 5.00 -8.67
N TRP A 18 -7.04 4.35 -7.52
CA TRP A 18 -7.98 3.38 -6.98
C TRP A 18 -9.05 4.02 -6.10
N ASN A 19 -8.72 5.14 -5.45
CA ASN A 19 -9.62 5.92 -4.60
C ASN A 19 -9.84 7.32 -5.21
N PRO A 20 -10.67 7.43 -6.26
CA PRO A 20 -10.90 8.69 -6.96
C PRO A 20 -11.55 9.77 -6.07
N ASP A 21 -12.31 9.38 -5.05
CA ASP A 21 -13.08 10.30 -4.19
C ASP A 21 -12.35 10.66 -2.89
N GLY A 22 -11.48 9.78 -2.36
CA GLY A 22 -10.90 9.95 -1.02
C GLY A 22 -9.73 10.93 -0.90
N MET A 23 -9.40 11.69 -1.96
CA MET A 23 -8.39 12.76 -1.90
C MET A 23 -8.98 14.17 -2.14
N ASP A 24 -10.25 14.27 -2.54
CA ASP A 24 -10.92 15.55 -2.83
C ASP A 24 -11.47 16.27 -1.59
N GLU A 25 -11.39 15.66 -0.40
CA GLU A 25 -11.82 16.35 0.84
C GLU A 25 -10.84 17.44 1.30
N PHE A 26 -9.54 17.34 0.97
CA PHE A 26 -8.54 18.36 1.34
C PHE A 26 -8.40 19.48 0.29
N SER A 27 -9.02 19.34 -0.89
CA SER A 27 -8.89 20.28 -2.01
C SER A 27 -10.25 20.82 -2.50
N ARG A 28 -11.19 21.08 -1.57
CA ARG A 28 -12.42 21.82 -1.88
C ARG A 28 -12.09 23.31 -2.12
N GLY A 29 -11.52 23.58 -3.30
CA GLY A 29 -11.12 24.91 -3.74
C GLY A 29 -10.80 24.94 -5.23
N GLY A 30 -11.74 24.55 -6.09
CA GLY A 30 -11.73 24.94 -7.50
C GLY A 30 -11.71 23.79 -8.52
N PHE A 31 -12.64 23.89 -9.47
CA PHE A 31 -12.81 23.06 -10.68
C PHE A 31 -13.43 21.67 -10.47
N SER A 32 -14.77 21.67 -10.48
CA SER A 32 -15.62 20.49 -10.69
C SER A 32 -15.16 19.72 -11.93
N ARG A 33 -14.47 18.59 -11.72
CA ARG A 33 -14.24 17.60 -12.78
C ARG A 33 -15.56 16.86 -12.97
N SER A 34 -16.19 17.15 -14.11
CA SER A 34 -17.31 16.41 -14.68
C SER A 34 -17.23 14.90 -14.38
N HIS A 35 -18.07 14.47 -13.44
CA HIS A 35 -18.89 13.26 -13.48
C HIS A 35 -18.27 12.06 -14.24
N ARG A 36 -17.42 11.27 -13.56
CA ARG A 36 -17.28 9.84 -13.85
C ARG A 36 -18.00 9.07 -12.74
N ASP A 37 -19.28 8.91 -12.94
CA ASP A 37 -20.20 8.07 -12.16
C ASP A 37 -19.81 6.59 -12.29
N ASN A 38 -18.80 6.18 -11.53
CA ASN A 38 -18.49 4.77 -11.27
C ASN A 38 -17.77 4.60 -9.92
N SER A 39 -18.00 5.51 -8.97
CA SER A 39 -17.41 5.45 -7.62
C SER A 39 -17.77 4.15 -6.92
N GLN A 40 -19.01 3.67 -7.14
CA GLN A 40 -19.60 2.44 -6.62
C GLN A 40 -18.85 1.14 -7.00
N ASN A 41 -17.93 1.19 -7.97
CA ASN A 41 -17.15 0.01 -8.40
C ASN A 41 -15.65 0.27 -8.48
N SER A 42 -15.16 1.30 -7.79
CA SER A 42 -13.73 1.58 -7.70
C SER A 42 -12.97 0.39 -7.07
N ILE A 43 -11.70 0.23 -7.46
CA ILE A 43 -10.83 -0.79 -6.86
C ILE A 43 -10.76 -0.62 -5.34
N TRP A 44 -10.72 0.62 -4.86
CA TRP A 44 -10.72 0.92 -3.42
C TRP A 44 -11.95 0.38 -2.71
N GLN A 45 -13.15 0.67 -3.22
CA GLN A 45 -14.38 0.16 -2.61
C GLN A 45 -14.45 -1.37 -2.62
N ARG A 46 -13.95 -2.02 -3.68
CA ARG A 46 -13.86 -3.48 -3.74
C ARG A 46 -12.91 -4.05 -2.69
N LEU A 47 -11.78 -3.38 -2.42
CA LEU A 47 -10.85 -3.76 -1.36
C LEU A 47 -11.50 -3.61 0.03
N VAL A 48 -12.13 -2.46 0.31
CA VAL A 48 -12.86 -2.21 1.56
C VAL A 48 -14.00 -3.20 1.75
N LYS A 49 -14.80 -3.47 0.71
CA LYS A 49 -15.89 -4.47 0.77
C LYS A 49 -15.38 -5.87 1.07
N SER A 50 -14.24 -6.26 0.49
CA SER A 50 -13.68 -7.60 0.63
C SER A 50 -12.91 -7.82 1.94
N LYS A 51 -12.28 -6.76 2.46
CA LYS A 51 -11.34 -6.85 3.59
C LYS A 51 -11.62 -5.85 4.70
N ARG A 52 -12.80 -5.23 4.71
CA ARG A 52 -13.36 -4.29 5.70
C ARG A 52 -12.62 -2.97 5.84
N HIS A 53 -11.29 -2.98 5.76
CA HIS A 53 -10.47 -1.79 5.93
C HIS A 53 -9.24 -1.82 5.03
N VAL A 54 -8.80 -0.64 4.59
CA VAL A 54 -7.59 -0.45 3.79
C VAL A 54 -6.73 0.63 4.43
N ILE A 55 -5.54 0.25 4.87
CA ILE A 55 -4.55 1.14 5.46
C ILE A 55 -3.45 1.36 4.43
N VAL A 56 -3.02 2.61 4.29
CA VAL A 56 -1.93 2.99 3.40
C VAL A 56 -0.78 3.45 4.25
N GLU A 57 0.40 2.93 3.96
CA GLU A 57 1.61 3.31 4.67
C GLU A 57 1.80 4.84 4.62
N PRO A 58 1.89 5.49 5.79
CA PRO A 58 2.08 6.93 5.85
C PRO A 58 3.48 7.31 5.39
N SER A 59 3.65 8.56 4.95
CA SER A 59 4.98 9.16 4.84
C SER A 59 5.23 9.99 6.10
N GLY A 60 6.38 9.81 6.75
CA GLY A 60 6.72 10.64 7.91
C GLY A 60 7.70 10.03 8.90
N ASN A 61 7.49 10.35 10.17
CA ASN A 61 8.31 9.90 11.31
C ASN A 61 7.88 8.51 11.80
N ALA A 62 8.71 7.88 12.63
CA ALA A 62 8.49 6.52 13.15
C ALA A 62 7.14 6.35 13.86
N VAL A 63 6.67 7.38 14.57
CA VAL A 63 5.39 7.37 15.32
C VAL A 63 4.21 7.02 14.41
N LYS A 64 4.09 7.68 13.24
CA LYS A 64 3.01 7.40 12.29
C LYS A 64 3.04 5.97 11.76
N PHE A 65 4.22 5.37 11.63
CA PHE A 65 4.33 3.98 11.22
C PHE A 65 3.85 3.04 12.33
N GLU A 66 4.21 3.28 13.58
CA GLU A 66 3.72 2.47 14.69
C GLU A 66 2.20 2.61 14.90
N GLU A 67 1.64 3.81 14.71
CA GLU A 67 0.19 4.04 14.73
C GLU A 67 -0.53 3.24 13.64
N ALA A 68 -0.09 3.34 12.38
CA ALA A 68 -0.67 2.60 11.27
C ALA A 68 -0.53 1.08 11.44
N LYS A 69 0.50 0.64 12.16
CA LYS A 69 0.76 -0.78 12.46
C LYS A 69 -0.22 -1.27 13.51
N ALA A 70 -0.38 -0.51 14.60
CA ALA A 70 -1.36 -0.80 15.64
C ALA A 70 -2.77 -0.84 15.05
N GLU A 71 -3.12 0.12 14.19
CA GLU A 71 -4.40 0.17 13.48
C GLU A 71 -4.63 -1.06 12.60
N TYR A 72 -3.60 -1.53 11.89
CA TYR A 72 -3.67 -2.75 11.07
C TYR A 72 -3.95 -3.97 11.93
N MET A 73 -3.17 -4.15 13.00
CA MET A 73 -3.28 -5.31 13.88
C MET A 73 -4.66 -5.36 14.54
N GLU A 74 -5.16 -4.21 15.01
CA GLU A 74 -6.48 -4.10 15.61
C GLU A 74 -7.61 -4.33 14.60
N SER A 75 -7.46 -3.80 13.38
CA SER A 75 -8.43 -4.02 12.31
C SER A 75 -8.53 -5.49 11.92
N VAL A 76 -7.40 -6.21 11.85
CA VAL A 76 -7.43 -7.65 11.59
C VAL A 76 -8.10 -8.40 12.74
N ARG A 77 -7.82 -8.01 13.99
CA ARG A 77 -8.40 -8.63 15.19
C ARG A 77 -9.91 -8.45 15.29
N ILE A 78 -10.42 -7.24 15.07
CA ILE A 78 -11.85 -6.91 15.16
C ILE A 78 -12.61 -7.38 13.92
N ASN A 79 -12.12 -7.01 12.72
CA ASN A 79 -12.89 -7.14 11.48
C ASN A 79 -12.61 -8.46 10.72
N GLY A 80 -11.66 -9.27 11.21
CA GLY A 80 -11.21 -10.50 10.56
C GLY A 80 -10.42 -10.27 9.26
N GLY A 81 -10.15 -9.01 8.89
CA GLY A 81 -9.49 -8.66 7.65
C GLY A 81 -9.08 -7.19 7.59
N CYS A 82 -7.97 -6.96 6.91
CA CYS A 82 -7.47 -5.63 6.55
C CYS A 82 -6.53 -5.78 5.33
N VAL A 83 -6.45 -4.75 4.49
CA VAL A 83 -5.41 -4.61 3.45
C VAL A 83 -4.43 -3.53 3.89
N LEU A 84 -3.15 -3.83 3.91
CA LEU A 84 -2.09 -2.84 4.08
C LEU A 84 -1.37 -2.63 2.77
N LEU A 85 -1.41 -1.40 2.23
CA LEU A 85 -0.58 -0.99 1.09
C LEU A 85 0.72 -0.39 1.64
N ALA A 86 1.85 -1.07 1.41
CA ALA A 86 3.16 -0.73 1.96
C ALA A 86 4.24 -0.72 0.86
N VAL A 87 5.42 -0.20 1.16
CA VAL A 87 6.56 -0.18 0.24
C VAL A 87 7.60 -1.24 0.65
N PHE A 88 8.22 -1.92 -0.34
CA PHE A 88 9.34 -2.82 -0.06
C PHE A 88 10.49 -2.09 0.66
N ARG A 89 11.10 -2.74 1.65
CA ARG A 89 12.16 -2.15 2.49
C ARG A 89 11.75 -0.84 3.18
N GLY A 90 10.45 -0.58 3.32
CA GLY A 90 9.95 0.51 4.17
C GLY A 90 9.98 0.10 5.65
N LYS A 91 9.82 1.08 6.55
CA LYS A 91 9.78 0.83 8.01
C LYS A 91 8.71 -0.19 8.41
N MET A 92 7.65 -0.26 7.61
CA MET A 92 6.55 -1.20 7.82
C MET A 92 6.88 -2.65 7.45
N SER A 93 7.91 -2.87 6.63
CA SER A 93 8.31 -4.19 6.17
C SER A 93 9.19 -4.96 7.17
N GLU A 94 9.78 -4.28 8.16
CA GLU A 94 10.60 -4.91 9.20
C GLU A 94 9.78 -5.30 10.44
N GLY A 95 8.74 -4.54 10.75
CA GLY A 95 8.01 -4.65 12.02
C GLY A 95 6.81 -5.60 12.01
N ILE A 96 6.31 -6.05 10.86
CA ILE A 96 5.11 -6.90 10.79
C ILE A 96 5.52 -8.37 10.85
N SER A 97 5.25 -9.01 11.99
CA SER A 97 5.44 -10.44 12.15
C SER A 97 4.35 -11.22 11.39
N PHE A 98 4.77 -12.14 10.53
CA PHE A 98 3.89 -13.05 9.78
C PHE A 98 3.33 -14.19 10.65
N ASN A 99 3.75 -14.27 11.92
CA ASN A 99 3.61 -15.46 12.75
C ASN A 99 2.15 -15.76 13.15
N ASP A 100 1.28 -14.75 13.26
CA ASP A 100 0.01 -14.93 13.97
C ASP A 100 -1.19 -14.37 13.22
N ASN A 101 -1.82 -15.13 12.30
CA ASN A 101 -3.12 -14.79 11.63
C ASN A 101 -3.24 -13.42 10.93
N ASN A 102 -2.24 -12.54 11.05
CA ASN A 102 -2.26 -11.14 10.69
C ASN A 102 -1.89 -10.94 9.23
N ALA A 103 -1.22 -11.91 8.61
CA ALA A 103 -0.84 -11.87 7.21
C ALA A 103 -1.16 -13.21 6.51
N ARG A 104 -2.44 -13.41 6.16
CA ARG A 104 -2.90 -14.58 5.38
C ARG A 104 -2.50 -14.56 3.89
N GLY A 105 -1.59 -13.69 3.50
CA GLY A 105 -1.17 -13.50 2.12
C GLY A 105 -0.45 -12.17 1.90
N VAL A 106 0.60 -12.23 1.09
CA VAL A 106 1.42 -11.09 0.66
C VAL A 106 1.34 -11.00 -0.86
N ILE A 107 1.03 -9.81 -1.37
CA ILE A 107 0.99 -9.50 -2.78
C ILE A 107 2.15 -8.55 -3.08
N CYS A 108 3.05 -8.99 -3.93
CA CYS A 108 4.19 -8.20 -4.39
C CYS A 108 3.85 -7.59 -5.75
N VAL A 109 3.68 -6.27 -5.83
CA VAL A 109 3.38 -5.58 -7.09
C VAL A 109 4.69 -5.18 -7.77
N GLY A 110 5.05 -5.95 -8.80
CA GLY A 110 6.33 -5.84 -9.50
C GLY A 110 7.42 -6.70 -8.88
N ILE A 111 8.31 -7.22 -9.72
CA ILE A 111 9.60 -7.75 -9.25
C ILE A 111 10.47 -6.52 -8.96
N PRO A 112 11.13 -6.39 -7.80
CA PRO A 112 12.13 -5.35 -7.58
C PRO A 112 13.32 -5.64 -8.51
N PHE A 113 13.20 -5.25 -9.78
CA PHE A 113 14.32 -5.29 -10.71
C PHE A 113 15.35 -4.24 -10.27
N PRO A 114 16.65 -4.57 -10.23
CA PRO A 114 17.68 -3.54 -10.15
C PRO A 114 17.45 -2.57 -11.30
N GLY A 115 17.58 -1.26 -11.02
CA GLY A 115 17.44 -0.26 -12.07
C GLY A 115 18.41 -0.60 -13.21
N ALA A 116 18.03 -0.37 -14.47
CA ALA A 116 18.83 -0.69 -15.66
C ALA A 116 20.24 -0.02 -15.70
N LYS A 117 20.60 0.77 -14.68
CA LYS A 117 21.90 1.43 -14.49
C LYS A 117 22.68 0.90 -13.29
N ASP A 118 22.33 -0.27 -12.75
CA ASP A 118 23.12 -0.90 -11.69
C ASP A 118 24.35 -1.59 -12.31
N ARG A 119 25.55 -1.03 -12.05
CA ARG A 119 26.83 -1.49 -12.59
C ARG A 119 27.44 -2.68 -11.83
N ALA A 120 26.65 -3.36 -10.99
CA ALA A 120 27.12 -4.42 -10.09
C ALA A 120 26.76 -5.85 -10.54
N ILE A 121 26.60 -6.09 -11.85
CA ILE A 121 26.57 -7.46 -12.41
C ILE A 121 27.91 -7.72 -13.11
N THR A 122 29.01 -7.63 -12.36
CA THR A 122 30.29 -8.18 -12.82
C THR A 122 30.20 -9.69 -12.61
N ALA A 123 29.95 -10.43 -13.69
CA ALA A 123 30.02 -11.87 -13.69
C ALA A 123 31.40 -12.30 -13.15
N HIS A 124 31.41 -13.08 -12.07
CA HIS A 124 32.59 -13.86 -11.72
C HIS A 124 32.82 -14.85 -12.85
N HIS A 125 33.81 -14.55 -13.70
CA HIS A 125 34.36 -15.47 -14.67
C HIS A 125 35.07 -16.59 -13.88
N CYS A 126 34.47 -17.77 -13.80
CA CYS A 126 35.21 -18.97 -13.44
C CYS A 126 35.85 -19.50 -14.73
N THR A 127 37.17 -19.34 -14.84
CA THR A 127 38.05 -20.18 -15.68
C THR A 127 38.42 -21.45 -14.93
#